data_AF-A0A0G1A8H8-F1
#
_entry.id   AF-A0A0G1A8H8-F1
#
_cell.length_a   1.000
_cell.length_b   1.000
_cell.length_c   1.000
_cell.angle_alpha   90.00
_cell.angle_beta   90.00
_cell.angle_gamma   90.00
#
_symmetry.space_group_name_H-M   'P 1'
#
loop_
_entity.id
_entity.type
_entity.pdbx_description
1 polymer ?
#
loop_
_entity_poly.entity_id
_entity_poly.type
_entity_poly.pdbx_seq_one_letter_code
_entity_poly.pdbx_strand_id
1 'polypeptide(L)'
;ASGETPILIGTHALIQDKIKFKNLAFAIIDEQHRFGVKQRAKLVGRGLTQTDTQINAEVKPHLLSMTATPIPRTLALTIYGDLDLTLLDEMPPGRKKIETIIVPPSQRERAYEQMRYEINQGRQAYVVCPRINADSRGSNMDNRGENLRESAGNLRLSALYEIKAVKEEYEKLSKKIFPEFKVGMLHGKMLPKEKEKTMNEFREGKINLLVATSVIEVGVDVPNATSILIEGAERFGLAQLHQLRGRVLRSEHQPYCFIFTESSSKRTLARLNALLTAKNGFELAEYDLKFRGPGELSGKKQWGISDMGMEALKNLKMVEAAREEAQVILEKDPELKNYPLLSAKIKISSALSGAHFE
;
A
#
# COMPACT_ATOMS: atom_id res chain seq x y z
N ALA A 1 -8.42 -25.41 -21.22
CA ALA A 1 -7.04 -25.18 -20.76
C ALA A 1 -6.30 -26.51 -20.83
N SER A 2 -5.16 -26.59 -21.51
CA SER A 2 -4.44 -27.87 -21.75
C SER A 2 -3.83 -28.44 -20.46
N GLY A 3 -3.45 -27.56 -19.52
CA GLY A 3 -2.76 -27.94 -18.28
C GLY A 3 -1.24 -28.08 -18.44
N GLU A 4 -0.70 -27.68 -19.59
CA GLU A 4 0.75 -27.76 -19.88
C GLU A 4 1.56 -26.68 -19.15
N THR A 5 0.92 -25.60 -18.70
CA THR A 5 1.56 -24.52 -17.94
C THR A 5 1.36 -24.75 -16.45
N PRO A 6 2.40 -25.14 -15.68
CA PRO A 6 2.28 -25.42 -14.25
C PRO A 6 2.22 -24.15 -13.39
N ILE A 7 2.86 -23.06 -13.84
CA ILE A 7 2.91 -21.78 -13.12
C ILE A 7 2.61 -20.65 -14.11
N LEU A 8 1.62 -19.81 -13.76
CA LEU A 8 1.23 -18.65 -14.55
C LEU A 8 1.42 -17.38 -13.73
N ILE A 9 2.24 -16.45 -14.23
CA ILE A 9 2.49 -15.15 -13.60
C ILE A 9 1.88 -14.05 -14.47
N GLY A 10 1.19 -13.11 -13.85
CA GLY A 10 0.55 -12.02 -14.56
C GLY A 10 -0.16 -11.05 -13.62
N THR A 11 -0.71 -9.99 -14.21
CA THR A 11 -1.41 -8.94 -13.47
C THR A 11 -2.90 -9.29 -13.30
N HIS A 12 -3.72 -8.31 -12.93
CA HIS A 12 -5.20 -8.41 -12.90
C HIS A 12 -5.82 -8.97 -14.19
N ALA A 13 -5.09 -8.94 -15.31
CA ALA A 13 -5.47 -9.62 -16.54
C ALA A 13 -5.81 -11.11 -16.32
N LEU A 14 -5.13 -11.78 -15.39
CA LEU A 14 -5.35 -13.20 -15.07
C LEU A 14 -6.74 -13.49 -14.47
N ILE A 15 -7.41 -12.48 -13.91
CA ILE A 15 -8.71 -12.60 -13.25
C ILE A 15 -9.86 -12.31 -14.23
N GLN A 16 -9.57 -11.94 -15.48
CA GLN A 16 -10.59 -11.69 -16.49
C GLN A 16 -11.31 -12.97 -16.90
N ASP A 17 -12.60 -12.87 -17.27
CA ASP A 17 -13.49 -14.02 -17.52
C ASP A 17 -13.06 -14.92 -18.70
N LYS A 18 -12.10 -14.47 -19.52
CA LYS A 18 -11.57 -15.23 -20.66
C LYS A 18 -10.53 -16.30 -20.27
N ILE A 19 -9.95 -16.21 -19.07
CA ILE A 19 -8.92 -17.16 -18.63
C ILE A 19 -9.56 -18.28 -17.82
N LYS A 20 -9.40 -19.50 -18.33
CA LYS A 20 -9.83 -20.74 -17.68
C LYS A 20 -8.61 -21.53 -17.25
N PHE A 21 -8.64 -22.06 -16.03
CA PHE A 21 -7.63 -22.97 -15.51
C PHE A 21 -8.13 -24.41 -15.67
N LYS A 22 -7.22 -25.37 -15.84
CA LYS A 22 -7.58 -26.79 -15.87
C LYS A 22 -7.79 -27.33 -14.46
N ASN A 23 -6.83 -27.07 -13.58
CA ASN A 23 -6.92 -27.33 -12.15
C ASN A 23 -6.11 -26.24 -11.43
N LEU A 24 -6.79 -25.32 -10.73
CA LEU A 24 -6.13 -24.27 -9.97
C LEU A 24 -6.06 -24.72 -8.51
N ALA A 25 -4.89 -25.21 -8.10
CA ALA A 25 -4.67 -25.69 -6.74
C ALA A 25 -4.22 -24.58 -5.77
N PHE A 26 -3.46 -23.60 -6.26
CA PHE A 26 -2.85 -22.55 -5.42
C PHE A 26 -2.81 -21.21 -6.15
N ALA A 27 -3.18 -20.15 -5.43
CA ALA A 27 -3.13 -18.78 -5.92
C ALA A 27 -2.33 -17.90 -4.95
N ILE A 28 -1.35 -17.18 -5.48
CA ILE A 28 -0.57 -16.18 -4.75
C ILE A 28 -0.98 -14.80 -5.23
N ILE A 29 -1.35 -13.92 -4.30
CA ILE A 29 -1.64 -12.51 -4.57
C ILE A 29 -0.59 -11.66 -3.86
N ASP A 30 0.17 -10.88 -4.62
CA ASP A 30 1.11 -9.90 -4.08
C ASP A 30 0.50 -8.49 -4.08
N GLU A 31 0.83 -7.68 -3.08
CA GLU A 31 0.29 -6.34 -2.81
C GLU A 31 -1.25 -6.27 -2.89
N GLN A 32 -1.91 -7.09 -2.07
CA GLN A 32 -3.35 -7.37 -2.10
C GLN A 32 -4.28 -6.15 -2.09
N HIS A 33 -3.84 -4.98 -1.61
CA HIS A 33 -4.64 -3.75 -1.59
C HIS A 33 -5.06 -3.28 -3.00
N ARG A 34 -4.41 -3.78 -4.06
CA ARG A 34 -4.79 -3.51 -5.45
C ARG A 34 -5.90 -4.43 -5.99
N PHE A 35 -6.34 -5.44 -5.23
CA PHE A 35 -7.33 -6.44 -5.66
C PHE A 35 -8.61 -6.34 -4.82
N GLY A 36 -9.75 -6.09 -5.46
CA GLY A 36 -11.04 -5.95 -4.77
C GLY A 36 -11.57 -7.28 -4.23
N VAL A 37 -12.39 -7.24 -3.17
CA VAL A 37 -13.04 -8.42 -2.55
C VAL A 37 -13.73 -9.33 -3.59
N LYS A 38 -14.45 -8.73 -4.56
CA LYS A 38 -15.14 -9.46 -5.65
C LYS A 38 -14.21 -10.19 -6.61
N GLN A 39 -12.98 -9.71 -6.82
CA GLN A 39 -12.00 -10.35 -7.70
C GLN A 39 -11.37 -11.58 -7.03
N ARG A 40 -11.20 -11.53 -5.71
CA ARG A 40 -10.75 -12.68 -4.90
C ARG A 40 -11.80 -13.80 -4.92
N ALA A 41 -13.07 -13.46 -4.73
CA ALA A 41 -14.18 -14.42 -4.84
C ALA A 41 -14.25 -15.10 -6.22
N LYS A 42 -13.97 -14.36 -7.32
CA LYS A 42 -13.91 -14.94 -8.67
C LYS A 42 -12.77 -15.95 -8.88
N LEU A 43 -11.62 -15.77 -8.21
CA LEU A 43 -10.50 -16.74 -8.29
C LEU A 43 -10.83 -18.03 -7.55
N VAL A 44 -11.43 -17.92 -6.36
CA VAL A 44 -11.85 -19.07 -5.55
C VAL A 44 -12.96 -19.87 -6.25
N GLY A 45 -13.91 -19.20 -6.90
CA GLY A 45 -14.99 -19.85 -7.64
C GLY A 45 -14.59 -20.50 -8.99
N ARG A 46 -13.37 -20.28 -9.48
CA ARG A 46 -12.90 -20.80 -10.78
C ARG A 46 -12.16 -22.14 -10.71
N GLY A 47 -12.03 -22.75 -9.53
CA GLY A 47 -11.54 -24.12 -9.38
C GLY A 47 -12.46 -25.18 -10.01
N LEU A 48 -13.64 -24.80 -10.48
CA LEU A 48 -14.66 -25.70 -11.03
C LEU A 48 -14.61 -25.74 -12.56
N THR A 49 -13.96 -26.75 -13.14
CA THR A 49 -14.30 -27.18 -14.51
C THR A 49 -15.32 -28.32 -14.43
N GLN A 50 -16.53 -28.04 -14.89
CA GLN A 50 -17.59 -29.04 -15.16
C GLN A 50 -17.15 -29.98 -16.30
N THR A 51 -16.29 -30.94 -16.00
CA THR A 51 -16.06 -32.14 -16.82
C THR A 51 -15.38 -33.14 -15.91
N ASP A 52 -16.16 -33.77 -15.03
CA ASP A 52 -15.96 -35.15 -14.57
C ASP A 52 -17.05 -35.43 -13.55
N THR A 53 -18.12 -36.03 -14.05
CA THR A 53 -19.11 -36.73 -13.23
C THR A 53 -18.38 -37.70 -12.31
N GLN A 54 -18.42 -37.44 -11.00
CA GLN A 54 -17.84 -38.22 -9.89
C GLN A 54 -16.49 -37.74 -9.28
N ILE A 55 -16.26 -36.44 -9.13
CA ILE A 55 -15.36 -35.97 -8.04
C ILE A 55 -16.10 -35.00 -7.13
N ASN A 56 -15.97 -35.31 -5.83
CA ASN A 56 -16.67 -34.75 -4.68
C ASN A 56 -16.48 -33.23 -4.52
N ALA A 57 -17.45 -32.64 -3.81
CA ALA A 57 -17.41 -31.38 -3.06
C ALA A 57 -16.14 -30.52 -3.18
N GLU A 58 -16.34 -29.26 -3.62
CA GLU A 58 -15.69 -28.10 -2.99
C GLU A 58 -14.15 -27.99 -3.03
N VAL A 59 -13.48 -28.30 -4.14
CA VAL A 59 -12.04 -27.97 -4.26
C VAL A 59 -11.85 -26.47 -4.52
N LYS A 60 -11.71 -25.69 -3.43
CA LYS A 60 -11.29 -24.28 -3.44
C LYS A 60 -9.75 -24.22 -3.53
N PRO A 61 -9.15 -23.31 -4.33
CA PRO A 61 -7.70 -23.16 -4.35
C PRO A 61 -7.19 -22.67 -2.99
N HIS A 62 -6.02 -23.16 -2.57
CA HIS A 62 -5.28 -22.55 -1.48
C HIS A 62 -4.91 -21.10 -1.87
N LEU A 63 -5.07 -20.15 -0.94
CA LEU A 63 -4.82 -18.74 -1.20
C LEU A 63 -3.72 -18.22 -0.26
N LEU A 64 -2.64 -17.71 -0.85
CA LEU A 64 -1.62 -16.95 -0.13
C LEU A 64 -1.71 -15.49 -0.54
N SER A 65 -2.02 -14.62 0.42
CA SER A 65 -2.08 -13.18 0.22
C SER A 65 -0.88 -12.52 0.89
N MET A 66 -0.06 -11.79 0.12
CA MET A 66 1.13 -11.10 0.59
C MET A 66 0.93 -9.58 0.47
N THR A 67 1.48 -8.85 1.43
CA THR A 67 1.46 -7.39 1.42
C THR A 67 2.69 -6.85 2.14
N ALA A 68 3.37 -5.87 1.53
CA ALA A 68 4.38 -5.07 2.20
C ALA A 68 3.74 -3.87 2.92
N THR A 69 2.53 -3.45 2.49
CA THR A 69 1.76 -2.46 3.23
C THR A 69 1.27 -3.04 4.53
N PRO A 70 1.49 -2.34 5.65
CA PRO A 70 0.88 -2.75 6.86
C PRO A 70 -0.59 -2.40 6.87
N ILE A 71 -1.41 -3.40 7.12
CA ILE A 71 -2.84 -3.25 7.39
C ILE A 71 -2.96 -3.23 8.92
N PRO A 72 -3.78 -2.37 9.54
CA PRO A 72 -3.95 -2.40 10.99
C PRO A 72 -4.37 -3.82 11.41
N ARG A 73 -3.75 -4.40 12.43
CA ARG A 73 -3.99 -5.81 12.80
C ARG A 73 -5.45 -6.05 13.13
N THR A 74 -6.07 -5.11 13.83
CA THR A 74 -7.53 -5.07 14.10
C THR A 74 -8.36 -5.05 12.84
N LEU A 75 -7.96 -4.28 11.83
CA LEU A 75 -8.62 -4.27 10.54
C LEU A 75 -8.42 -5.59 9.80
N ALA A 76 -7.21 -6.15 9.81
CA ALA A 76 -6.91 -7.42 9.17
C ALA A 76 -7.72 -8.57 9.79
N LEU A 77 -7.80 -8.65 11.11
CA LEU A 77 -8.58 -9.65 11.85
C LEU A 77 -10.10 -9.52 11.63
N THR A 78 -10.59 -8.36 11.22
CA THR A 78 -12.02 -8.12 10.99
C THR A 78 -12.40 -8.29 9.52
N ILE A 79 -11.60 -7.74 8.61
CA ILE A 79 -11.83 -7.79 7.16
C ILE A 79 -11.49 -9.18 6.61
N TYR A 80 -10.50 -9.85 7.21
CA TYR A 80 -9.96 -11.13 6.78
C TYR A 80 -10.04 -12.15 7.92
N GLY A 81 -11.10 -12.11 8.73
CA GLY A 81 -11.29 -13.02 9.87
C GLY A 81 -11.29 -14.51 9.51
N ASP A 82 -11.38 -14.80 8.22
CA ASP A 82 -11.30 -16.09 7.53
C ASP A 82 -9.88 -16.44 7.00
N LEU A 83 -8.87 -15.58 7.18
CA LEU A 83 -7.48 -15.82 6.77
C LEU A 83 -6.55 -16.00 7.97
N ASP A 84 -5.75 -17.06 7.95
CA ASP A 84 -4.61 -17.22 8.84
C ASP A 84 -3.54 -16.15 8.55
N LEU A 85 -3.15 -15.41 9.59
CA LEU A 85 -2.22 -14.29 9.49
C LEU A 85 -0.83 -14.72 9.98
N THR A 86 0.13 -14.81 9.05
CA THR A 86 1.55 -15.00 9.37
C THR A 86 2.30 -13.67 9.26
N LEU A 87 3.12 -13.35 10.26
CA LEU A 87 3.91 -12.12 10.32
C LEU A 87 5.39 -12.42 10.15
N LEU A 88 6.05 -11.67 9.28
CA LEU A 88 7.50 -11.65 9.12
C LEU A 88 8.01 -10.28 9.60
N ASP A 89 8.51 -10.21 10.83
CA ASP A 89 8.96 -8.98 11.49
C ASP A 89 10.47 -8.90 11.70
N GLU A 90 11.20 -9.96 11.36
CA GLU A 90 12.66 -9.99 11.40
C GLU A 90 13.28 -9.49 10.08
N MET A 91 14.39 -8.75 10.20
CA MET A 91 15.17 -8.35 9.04
C MET A 91 16.15 -9.48 8.65
N PRO A 92 16.39 -9.69 7.35
CA PRO A 92 17.49 -10.55 6.90
C PRO A 92 18.83 -10.13 7.54
N PRO A 93 19.71 -11.10 7.86
CA PRO A 93 21.03 -10.80 8.44
C PRO A 93 21.85 -9.88 7.53
N GLY A 94 22.67 -9.01 8.14
CA GLY A 94 23.50 -8.03 7.42
C GLY A 94 22.80 -6.71 7.07
N ARG A 95 21.46 -6.61 7.18
CA ARG A 95 20.73 -5.36 6.93
C ARG A 95 20.77 -4.41 8.13
N LYS A 96 21.19 -3.17 7.88
CA LYS A 96 21.17 -2.10 8.88
C LYS A 96 19.78 -1.45 8.93
N LYS A 97 19.39 -0.98 10.12
CA LYS A 97 18.13 -0.23 10.29
C LYS A 97 18.22 1.10 9.54
N ILE A 98 17.10 1.52 8.94
CA ILE A 98 17.01 2.79 8.22
C ILE A 98 17.03 3.95 9.23
N GLU A 99 18.00 4.84 9.09
CA GLU A 99 18.02 6.10 9.83
C GLU A 99 17.01 7.07 9.22
N THR A 100 15.87 7.22 9.91
CA THR A 100 14.80 8.11 9.47
C THR A 100 14.88 9.42 10.23
N ILE A 101 14.90 10.54 9.50
CA ILE A 101 15.06 11.89 10.07
C ILE A 101 13.94 12.77 9.53
N ILE A 102 13.17 13.39 10.43
CA ILE A 102 12.22 14.44 10.06
C ILE A 102 12.98 15.75 9.95
N VAL A 103 12.95 16.35 8.76
CA VAL A 103 13.77 17.52 8.41
C VAL A 103 12.87 18.75 8.27
N PRO A 104 12.88 19.67 9.26
CA PRO A 104 12.23 20.97 9.11
C PRO A 104 13.01 21.85 8.10
N PRO A 105 12.40 22.94 7.59
CA PRO A 105 13.03 23.79 6.57
C PRO A 105 14.42 24.31 6.95
N SER A 106 14.64 24.62 8.24
CA SER A 106 15.93 25.11 8.76
C SER A 106 17.07 24.09 8.74
N GLN A 107 16.77 22.79 8.60
CA GLN A 107 17.77 21.72 8.65
C GLN A 107 17.99 21.04 7.29
N ARG A 108 17.39 21.58 6.21
CA ARG A 108 17.49 21.01 4.86
C ARG A 108 18.90 20.93 4.34
N GLU A 109 19.71 21.97 4.56
CA GLU A 109 21.12 21.99 4.14
C GLU A 109 21.91 20.82 4.72
N ARG A 110 21.75 20.54 6.02
CA ARG A 110 22.40 19.41 6.68
C ARG A 110 21.98 18.07 6.08
N ALA A 111 20.70 17.92 5.72
CA ALA A 111 20.22 16.71 5.05
C ALA A 111 20.80 16.57 3.63
N TYR A 112 20.92 17.67 2.88
CA TYR A 112 21.58 17.68 1.58
C TYR A 112 23.07 17.36 1.67
N GLU A 113 23.78 17.86 2.68
CA GLU A 113 25.18 17.51 2.94
C GLU A 113 25.37 16.04 3.25
N GLN A 114 24.50 15.46 4.08
CA GLN A 114 24.54 14.02 4.37
C GLN A 114 24.29 13.19 3.10
N MET A 115 23.31 13.59 2.28
CA MET A 115 23.04 12.93 1.00
C MET A 115 24.23 13.08 0.04
N ARG A 116 24.87 14.26 -0.03
CA ARG A 116 26.08 14.51 -0.82
C ARG A 116 27.22 13.59 -0.40
N TYR A 117 27.42 13.42 0.91
CA TYR A 117 28.42 12.51 1.45
C TYR A 117 28.20 11.08 0.94
N GLU A 118 26.98 10.56 1.05
CA GLU A 118 26.65 9.21 0.56
C GLU A 118 26.86 9.06 -0.94
N ILE A 119 26.43 10.04 -1.74
CA ILE A 119 26.60 9.99 -3.20
C ILE A 119 28.10 10.03 -3.58
N ASN A 120 28.92 10.81 -2.87
CA ASN A 120 30.38 10.83 -3.06
C ASN A 120 31.05 9.49 -2.71
N GLN A 121 30.44 8.67 -1.86
CA GLN A 121 30.87 7.29 -1.59
C GLN A 121 30.43 6.30 -2.70
N GLY A 122 29.93 6.81 -3.82
CA GLY A 122 29.44 6.01 -4.95
C GLY A 122 28.01 5.51 -4.78
N ARG A 123 27.25 6.03 -3.82
CA ARG A 123 25.83 5.66 -3.62
C ARG A 123 24.90 6.49 -4.47
N GLN A 124 23.64 6.09 -4.47
CA GLN A 124 22.58 6.75 -5.20
C GLN A 124 21.44 7.14 -4.28
N ALA A 125 20.62 8.08 -4.73
CA ALA A 125 19.55 8.62 -3.92
C ALA A 125 18.25 8.82 -4.71
N TYR A 126 17.13 8.64 -4.02
CA TYR A 126 15.79 8.96 -4.51
C TYR A 126 15.31 10.27 -3.92
N VAL A 127 14.59 11.06 -4.72
CA VAL A 127 13.85 12.26 -4.28
C VAL A 127 12.41 12.09 -4.74
N VAL A 128 11.48 12.03 -3.79
CA VAL A 128 10.08 11.73 -4.06
C VAL A 128 9.23 12.96 -3.81
N CYS A 129 8.59 13.45 -4.86
CA CYS A 129 7.69 14.58 -4.83
C CYS A 129 6.22 14.13 -4.69
N PRO A 130 5.38 14.86 -3.94
CA PRO A 130 3.97 14.55 -3.79
C PRO A 130 3.22 14.77 -5.11
N ARG A 131 2.19 13.95 -5.35
CA ARG A 131 1.31 14.12 -6.52
C ARG A 131 0.27 15.24 -6.38
N ILE A 132 0.06 15.76 -5.17
CA ILE A 132 -1.13 16.54 -4.81
C ILE A 132 -0.74 17.82 -4.04
N ASN A 133 -1.47 18.93 -4.25
CA ASN A 133 -1.41 20.15 -3.44
C ASN A 133 -2.38 20.09 -2.24
N ALA A 134 -1.99 20.65 -1.09
CA ALA A 134 -2.81 20.71 0.12
C ALA A 134 -4.18 21.37 -0.10
N ASP A 135 -4.28 22.29 -1.06
CA ASP A 135 -5.51 23.05 -1.35
C ASP A 135 -6.62 22.21 -2.00
N SER A 136 -6.31 21.00 -2.48
CA SER A 136 -7.32 20.09 -3.03
C SER A 136 -8.08 19.27 -1.97
N ARG A 137 -7.71 19.38 -0.68
CA ARG A 137 -8.44 18.77 0.45
C ARG A 137 -9.29 19.77 1.24
N GLY A 138 -9.56 20.95 0.65
CA GLY A 138 -10.17 22.10 1.33
C GLY A 138 -11.44 22.66 0.72
N SER A 139 -12.12 21.96 -0.19
CA SER A 139 -13.46 22.37 -0.65
C SER A 139 -14.52 21.41 -0.12
N ASN A 140 -14.90 21.58 1.15
CA ASN A 140 -16.25 21.26 1.57
C ASN A 140 -17.17 22.25 0.86
N MET A 141 -17.85 21.81 -0.18
CA MET A 141 -19.12 22.41 -0.55
C MET A 141 -20.10 21.29 -0.86
N ASP A 142 -21.15 21.24 -0.04
CA ASP A 142 -22.43 20.69 -0.44
C ASP A 142 -22.76 21.16 -1.85
N ASN A 143 -22.72 20.26 -2.83
CA ASN A 143 -23.47 20.41 -4.07
C ASN A 143 -23.82 19.02 -4.58
N ARG A 144 -25.08 18.65 -4.31
CA ARG A 144 -25.75 17.51 -4.91
C ARG A 144 -25.92 17.81 -6.40
N GLY A 145 -25.25 17.00 -7.20
CA GLY A 145 -25.52 16.82 -8.63
C GLY A 145 -24.89 17.88 -9.51
N GLU A 146 -23.82 17.50 -10.22
CA GLU A 146 -23.68 17.69 -11.67
C GLU A 146 -22.33 17.15 -12.21
N ASN A 147 -22.42 16.50 -13.38
CA ASN A 147 -21.42 16.37 -14.45
C ASN A 147 -20.19 15.43 -14.33
N LEU A 148 -20.30 14.28 -15.02
CA LEU A 148 -19.21 13.39 -15.46
C LEU A 148 -18.09 14.07 -16.30
N ARG A 149 -18.25 15.33 -16.70
CA ARG A 149 -17.23 16.12 -17.43
C ARG A 149 -16.15 16.74 -16.53
N GLU A 150 -16.44 16.98 -15.25
CA GLU A 150 -15.47 17.58 -14.31
C GLU A 150 -14.35 16.60 -13.90
N SER A 151 -14.64 15.30 -13.88
CA SER A 151 -13.69 14.27 -13.48
C SER A 151 -12.46 14.18 -14.41
N ALA A 152 -12.66 14.38 -15.72
CA ALA A 152 -11.57 14.41 -16.70
C ALA A 152 -10.72 15.70 -16.62
N GLY A 153 -11.34 16.83 -16.25
CA GLY A 153 -10.64 18.10 -16.02
C GLY A 153 -9.73 18.04 -14.79
N ASN A 154 -10.24 17.49 -13.68
CA ASN A 154 -9.50 17.32 -12.44
C ASN A 154 -8.33 16.32 -12.58
N LEU A 155 -8.47 15.29 -13.41
CA LEU A 155 -7.40 14.34 -13.70
C LEU A 155 -6.27 14.97 -14.56
N ARG A 156 -6.61 15.82 -15.53
CA ARG A 156 -5.61 16.56 -16.31
C ARG A 156 -4.85 17.56 -15.46
N LEU A 157 -5.56 18.24 -14.56
CA LEU A 157 -4.99 19.27 -13.69
C LEU A 157 -4.02 18.67 -12.66
N SER A 158 -4.41 17.58 -11.99
CA SER A 158 -3.52 16.84 -11.07
C SER A 158 -2.25 16.34 -11.77
N ALA A 159 -2.36 15.76 -12.96
CA ALA A 159 -1.21 15.31 -13.73
C ALA A 159 -0.31 16.46 -14.24
N LEU A 160 -0.82 17.70 -14.37
CA LEU A 160 0.01 18.88 -14.66
C LEU A 160 0.76 19.36 -13.43
N TYR A 161 0.16 19.29 -12.24
CA TYR A 161 0.82 19.65 -10.99
C TYR A 161 1.96 18.71 -10.62
N GLU A 162 1.76 17.41 -10.82
CA GLU A 162 2.80 16.38 -10.67
C GLU A 162 4.07 16.74 -11.44
N ILE A 163 3.92 17.18 -12.69
CA ILE A 163 5.03 17.56 -13.56
C ILE A 163 5.71 18.82 -13.05
N LYS A 164 4.93 19.82 -12.62
CA LYS A 164 5.48 21.07 -12.08
C LYS A 164 6.33 20.81 -10.84
N ALA A 165 5.80 20.08 -9.86
CA ALA A 165 6.51 19.78 -8.63
C ALA A 165 7.84 19.04 -8.88
N VAL A 166 7.81 18.00 -9.73
CA VAL A 166 9.02 17.24 -10.07
C VAL A 166 10.00 18.07 -10.88
N LYS A 167 9.53 18.90 -11.81
CA LYS A 167 10.40 19.74 -12.64
C LYS A 167 11.06 20.85 -11.81
N GLU A 168 10.31 21.51 -10.93
CA GLU A 168 10.83 22.53 -10.03
C GLU A 168 11.88 21.95 -9.09
N GLU A 169 11.59 20.79 -8.47
CA GLU A 169 12.56 20.15 -7.58
C GLU A 169 13.77 19.61 -8.35
N TYR A 170 13.57 19.05 -9.56
CA TYR A 170 14.66 18.67 -10.46
C TYR A 170 15.57 19.86 -10.79
N GLU A 171 15.01 21.01 -11.16
CA GLU A 171 15.81 22.20 -11.50
C GLU A 171 16.56 22.75 -10.27
N LYS A 172 15.91 22.79 -9.11
CA LYS A 172 16.53 23.20 -7.85
C LYS A 172 17.69 22.27 -7.48
N LEU A 173 17.46 20.96 -7.50
CA LEU A 173 18.46 19.97 -7.13
C LEU A 173 19.60 19.90 -8.13
N SER A 174 19.32 19.90 -9.43
CA SER A 174 20.36 19.82 -10.46
C SER A 174 21.19 21.10 -10.61
N LYS A 175 20.62 22.29 -10.41
CA LYS A 175 21.34 23.55 -10.64
C LYS A 175 21.93 24.18 -9.39
N LYS A 176 21.28 24.02 -8.23
CA LYS A 176 21.63 24.75 -7.00
C LYS A 176 22.21 23.86 -5.92
N ILE A 177 21.59 22.70 -5.66
CA ILE A 177 21.96 21.87 -4.51
C ILE A 177 23.04 20.85 -4.90
N PHE A 178 22.89 20.16 -6.03
CA PHE A 178 23.78 19.09 -6.48
C PHE A 178 24.28 19.32 -7.91
N PRO A 179 24.87 20.49 -8.24
CA PRO A 179 25.42 20.76 -9.57
C PRO A 179 26.54 19.79 -9.98
N GLU A 180 27.18 19.12 -9.02
CA GLU A 180 28.26 18.15 -9.22
C GLU A 180 27.78 16.75 -9.61
N PHE A 181 26.48 16.45 -9.46
CA PHE A 181 25.94 15.11 -9.69
C PHE A 181 24.99 15.03 -10.89
N LYS A 182 24.91 13.86 -11.51
CA LYS A 182 23.92 13.62 -12.56
C LYS A 182 22.56 13.34 -11.92
N VAL A 183 21.66 14.30 -12.04
CA VAL A 183 20.27 14.21 -11.59
C VAL A 183 19.39 13.74 -12.75
N GLY A 184 18.51 12.78 -12.49
CA GLY A 184 17.49 12.29 -13.41
C GLY A 184 16.08 12.64 -12.93
N MET A 185 15.12 12.59 -13.84
CA MET A 185 13.72 12.93 -13.56
C MET A 185 12.79 11.84 -14.08
N LEU A 186 11.76 11.48 -13.30
CA LEU A 186 10.72 10.52 -13.70
C LEU A 186 9.33 11.02 -13.30
N HIS A 187 8.44 11.20 -14.27
CA HIS A 187 7.04 11.58 -13.98
C HIS A 187 6.03 10.79 -14.82
N GLY A 188 4.77 10.78 -14.35
CA GLY A 188 3.69 9.96 -14.91
C GLY A 188 3.47 10.12 -16.42
N LYS A 189 3.64 11.33 -16.98
CA LYS A 189 3.46 11.61 -18.41
C LYS A 189 4.64 11.28 -19.34
N MET A 190 5.79 10.83 -18.84
CA MET A 190 6.91 10.43 -19.73
C MET A 190 6.52 9.20 -20.55
N LEU A 191 7.06 9.10 -21.77
CA LEU A 191 6.84 7.93 -22.62
C LEU A 191 7.44 6.68 -21.94
N PRO A 192 6.82 5.49 -22.07
CA PRO A 192 7.34 4.27 -21.46
C PRO A 192 8.82 4.00 -21.79
N LYS A 193 9.23 4.23 -23.04
CA LYS A 193 10.63 4.09 -23.49
C LYS A 193 11.59 5.03 -22.76
N GLU A 194 11.17 6.27 -22.49
CA GLU A 194 11.99 7.27 -21.79
C GLU A 194 12.12 6.93 -20.30
N LYS A 195 11.02 6.47 -19.68
CA LYS A 195 11.03 5.97 -18.30
C LYS A 195 11.99 4.81 -18.15
N GLU A 196 11.90 3.83 -19.05
CA GLU A 196 12.77 2.65 -19.05
C GLU A 196 14.24 3.03 -19.24
N LYS A 197 14.54 3.92 -20.20
CA LYS A 197 15.89 4.45 -20.40
C LYS A 197 16.44 5.11 -19.13
N THR A 198 15.66 6.02 -18.53
CA THR A 198 16.08 6.75 -17.31
C THR A 198 16.30 5.78 -16.14
N MET A 199 15.43 4.79 -15.99
CA MET A 199 15.57 3.77 -14.95
C MET A 199 16.78 2.86 -15.18
N ASN A 200 17.10 2.53 -16.42
CA ASN A 200 18.30 1.75 -16.75
C ASN A 200 19.56 2.57 -16.47
N GLU A 201 19.61 3.85 -16.87
CA GLU A 201 20.72 4.74 -16.53
C GLU A 201 20.89 4.90 -15.01
N PHE A 202 19.80 4.95 -14.25
CA PHE A 202 19.85 4.95 -12.80
C PHE A 202 20.36 3.61 -12.26
N ARG A 203 19.86 2.46 -12.74
CA ARG A 203 20.34 1.14 -12.28
C ARG A 203 21.84 0.94 -12.55
N GLU A 204 22.35 1.47 -13.66
CA GLU A 204 23.76 1.40 -14.06
C GLU A 204 24.67 2.39 -13.32
N GLY A 205 24.13 3.21 -12.40
CA GLY A 205 24.91 4.21 -11.67
C GLY A 205 25.27 5.46 -12.48
N LYS A 206 24.76 5.61 -13.70
CA LYS A 206 24.98 6.81 -14.53
C LYS A 206 24.24 8.01 -13.96
N ILE A 207 23.10 7.80 -13.32
CA ILE A 207 22.35 8.85 -12.60
C ILE A 207 22.58 8.64 -11.11
N ASN A 208 23.04 9.67 -10.41
CA ASN A 208 23.27 9.61 -8.97
C ASN A 208 21.98 9.84 -8.17
N LEU A 209 21.14 10.76 -8.64
CA LEU A 209 19.93 11.20 -7.95
C LEU A 209 18.72 11.09 -8.87
N LEU A 210 17.66 10.39 -8.46
CA LEU A 210 16.43 10.26 -9.24
C LEU A 210 15.28 11.02 -8.57
N VAL A 211 14.80 12.09 -9.22
CA VAL A 211 13.63 12.84 -8.79
C VAL A 211 12.37 12.25 -9.44
N ALA A 212 11.39 11.83 -8.64
CA ALA A 212 10.19 11.19 -9.15
C ALA A 212 8.91 11.64 -8.43
N THR A 213 7.77 11.64 -9.12
CA THR A 213 6.48 11.72 -8.41
C THR A 213 6.21 10.44 -7.64
N SER A 214 5.47 10.56 -6.52
CA SER A 214 4.93 9.38 -5.83
C SER A 214 4.26 8.50 -6.87
N VAL A 215 4.55 7.19 -6.84
CA VAL A 215 4.52 6.26 -8.00
C VAL A 215 5.92 5.98 -8.59
N ILE A 216 6.84 5.48 -7.74
CA ILE A 216 7.87 4.56 -8.23
C ILE A 216 7.20 3.17 -8.48
N GLU A 217 6.06 3.12 -9.17
CA GLU A 217 5.19 1.92 -9.35
C GLU A 217 5.80 0.77 -10.15
N VAL A 218 7.08 0.79 -10.45
CA VAL A 218 7.73 -0.41 -10.97
C VAL A 218 8.80 -0.78 -9.96
N GLY A 219 8.73 -2.02 -9.47
CA GLY A 219 9.64 -2.63 -8.51
C GLY A 219 11.07 -2.72 -9.03
N VAL A 220 11.66 -1.57 -9.32
CA VAL A 220 13.04 -1.43 -9.72
C VAL A 220 13.84 -1.37 -8.44
N ASP A 221 14.41 -2.52 -8.10
CA ASP A 221 15.37 -2.68 -7.03
C ASP A 221 16.71 -2.08 -7.50
N VAL A 222 17.20 -1.07 -6.78
CA VAL A 222 18.53 -0.49 -6.98
C VAL A 222 19.28 -0.62 -5.65
N PRO A 223 20.03 -1.72 -5.44
CA PRO A 223 20.69 -1.98 -4.16
C PRO A 223 21.65 -0.87 -3.70
N ASN A 224 22.24 -0.15 -4.65
CA ASN A 224 23.15 0.95 -4.40
C ASN A 224 22.45 2.27 -4.01
N ALA A 225 21.12 2.33 -4.08
CA ALA A 225 20.36 3.48 -3.63
C ALA A 225 20.13 3.41 -2.11
N THR A 226 20.96 4.10 -1.34
CA THR A 226 20.95 4.07 0.13
C THR A 226 20.22 5.24 0.75
N SER A 227 19.97 6.31 0.00
CA SER A 227 19.32 7.53 0.50
C SER A 227 17.98 7.79 -0.19
N ILE A 228 16.98 8.19 0.58
CA ILE A 228 15.70 8.68 0.05
C ILE A 228 15.30 9.97 0.75
N LEU A 229 14.89 10.96 -0.03
CA LEU A 229 14.27 12.20 0.43
C LEU A 229 12.82 12.22 -0.04
N ILE A 230 11.91 12.49 0.89
CA ILE A 230 10.48 12.62 0.61
C ILE A 230 10.09 14.07 0.85
N GLU A 231 9.78 14.79 -0.23
CA GLU A 231 9.39 16.20 -0.19
C GLU A 231 7.92 16.34 0.22
N GLY A 232 7.59 17.32 1.06
CA GLY A 232 6.20 17.55 1.49
C GLY A 232 5.53 16.30 2.07
N ALA A 233 6.24 15.59 2.96
CA ALA A 233 5.81 14.31 3.52
C ALA A 233 4.44 14.36 4.21
N GLU A 234 4.01 15.54 4.68
CA GLU A 234 2.68 15.74 5.24
C GLU A 234 1.54 15.42 4.26
N ARG A 235 1.83 15.40 2.96
CA ARG A 235 0.86 15.13 1.90
C ARG A 235 0.67 13.64 1.63
N PHE A 236 1.56 12.80 2.15
CA PHE A 236 1.53 11.35 1.98
C PHE A 236 0.82 10.65 3.13
N GLY A 237 0.20 9.51 2.84
CA GLY A 237 -0.27 8.58 3.86
C GLY A 237 0.89 7.87 4.56
N LEU A 238 0.72 7.45 5.81
CA LEU A 238 1.79 6.77 6.55
C LEU A 238 2.19 5.43 5.88
N ALA A 239 1.23 4.68 5.35
CA ALA A 239 1.52 3.46 4.59
C ALA A 239 2.38 3.73 3.34
N GLN A 240 2.13 4.84 2.63
CA GLN A 240 2.93 5.23 1.46
C GLN A 240 4.35 5.62 1.88
N LEU A 241 4.49 6.41 2.96
CA LEU A 241 5.79 6.79 3.51
C LEU A 241 6.59 5.56 3.94
N HIS A 242 5.95 4.57 4.54
CA HIS A 242 6.56 3.28 4.90
C HIS A 242 7.09 2.51 3.69
N GLN A 243 6.27 2.41 2.63
CA GLN A 243 6.68 1.75 1.39
C GLN A 243 7.84 2.46 0.71
N LEU A 244 7.82 3.80 0.67
CA LEU A 244 8.90 4.60 0.10
C LEU A 244 10.18 4.42 0.91
N ARG A 245 10.09 4.51 2.24
CA ARG A 245 11.19 4.26 3.17
C ARG A 245 11.84 2.89 2.93
N GLY A 246 11.05 1.84 2.71
CA GLY A 246 11.55 0.49 2.44
C GLY A 246 12.34 0.30 1.14
N ARG A 247 12.35 1.29 0.24
CA ARG A 247 13.05 1.17 -1.06
C ARG A 247 14.57 1.28 -0.96
N VAL A 248 15.07 1.89 0.10
CA VAL A 248 16.52 2.04 0.33
C VAL A 248 17.11 0.92 1.19
N LEU A 249 16.29 -0.04 1.64
CA LEU A 249 16.72 -1.15 2.50
C LEU A 249 17.13 -2.38 1.68
N ARG A 250 18.08 -2.20 0.77
CA ARG A 250 18.43 -3.22 -0.26
C ARG A 250 19.91 -3.62 -0.28
N SER A 251 20.76 -2.93 0.48
CA SER A 251 22.18 -3.29 0.66
C SER A 251 22.58 -3.33 2.14
N GLU A 252 23.83 -3.72 2.41
CA GLU A 252 24.43 -3.72 3.76
C GLU A 252 24.88 -2.32 4.22
N HIS A 253 24.80 -1.34 3.32
CA HIS A 253 25.14 0.05 3.63
C HIS A 253 24.05 0.71 4.47
N GLN A 254 24.43 1.73 5.23
CA GLN A 254 23.52 2.45 6.11
C GLN A 254 22.45 3.17 5.26
N PRO A 255 21.16 2.82 5.37
CA PRO A 255 20.12 3.53 4.65
C PRO A 255 19.67 4.77 5.40
N TYR A 256 19.42 5.86 4.67
CA TYR A 256 18.91 7.12 5.20
C TYR A 256 17.57 7.50 4.56
N CYS A 257 16.62 7.92 5.38
CA CYS A 257 15.31 8.40 4.96
C CYS A 257 15.05 9.80 5.51
N PHE A 258 15.12 10.81 4.65
CA PHE A 258 14.86 12.20 4.99
C PHE A 258 13.41 12.56 4.69
N ILE A 259 12.66 12.94 5.73
CA ILE A 259 11.24 13.30 5.65
C ILE A 259 11.14 14.82 5.72
N PHE A 260 11.05 15.46 4.56
CA PHE A 260 10.94 16.92 4.48
C PHE A 260 9.48 17.32 4.73
N THR A 261 9.27 18.28 5.62
CA THR A 261 7.94 18.83 5.87
C THR A 261 8.01 20.34 6.00
N GLU A 262 7.03 21.01 5.40
CA GLU A 262 6.81 22.46 5.56
C GLU A 262 5.84 22.75 6.72
N SER A 263 5.24 21.71 7.31
CA SER A 263 4.23 21.86 8.35
C SER A 263 4.85 22.01 9.72
N SER A 264 4.54 23.11 10.41
CA SER A 264 4.83 23.32 11.83
C SER A 264 3.72 22.78 12.76
N SER A 265 2.67 22.16 12.18
CA SER A 265 1.52 21.68 12.96
C SER A 265 1.89 20.50 13.85
N LYS A 266 1.55 20.60 15.15
CA LYS A 266 1.77 19.53 16.12
C LYS A 266 1.11 18.21 15.71
N ARG A 267 -0.08 18.25 15.09
CA ARG A 267 -0.78 17.03 14.61
C ARG A 267 -0.02 16.37 13.47
N THR A 268 0.49 17.16 12.53
CA THR A 268 1.28 16.66 11.41
C THR A 268 2.60 16.07 11.87
N LEU A 269 3.31 16.76 12.76
CA LEU A 269 4.56 16.28 13.33
C LEU A 269 4.35 15.02 14.18
N ALA A 270 3.29 14.94 14.99
CA ALA A 270 2.95 13.73 15.73
C ALA A 270 2.68 12.54 14.79
N ARG A 271 2.00 12.79 13.66
CA ARG A 271 1.76 11.78 12.63
C ARG A 271 3.07 11.32 11.96
N LEU A 272 3.95 12.25 11.58
CA LEU A 272 5.24 11.91 10.98
C LEU A 272 6.17 11.22 11.99
N ASN A 273 6.14 11.61 13.27
CA ASN A 273 6.89 10.96 14.35
C ASN A 273 6.49 9.49 14.53
N ALA A 274 5.24 9.12 14.19
CA ALA A 274 4.83 7.72 14.19
C ALA A 274 5.70 6.85 13.25
N LEU A 275 6.30 7.40 12.19
CA LEU A 275 7.25 6.67 11.34
C LEU A 275 8.57 6.38 12.04
N LEU A 276 8.98 7.21 12.99
CA LEU A 276 10.21 7.03 13.78
C LEU A 276 10.00 6.00 14.89
N THR A 277 8.85 6.05 15.55
CA THR A 277 8.59 5.24 16.74
C THR A 277 7.98 3.87 16.43
N ALA A 278 7.26 3.72 15.31
CA ALA A 278 6.65 2.45 14.95
C ALA A 278 7.71 1.39 14.66
N LYS A 279 7.65 0.29 15.42
CA LYS A 279 8.60 -0.83 15.33
C LYS A 279 8.36 -1.69 14.11
N ASN A 280 7.11 -1.82 13.73
CA ASN A 280 6.68 -2.61 12.59
C ASN A 280 5.61 -1.86 11.82
N GLY A 281 5.28 -2.40 10.66
CA GLY A 281 4.26 -1.79 9.83
C GLY A 281 2.89 -1.71 10.54
N PHE A 282 2.48 -2.75 11.28
CA PHE A 282 1.13 -2.82 11.88
C PHE A 282 0.86 -1.65 12.83
N GLU A 283 1.82 -1.33 13.71
CA GLU A 283 1.75 -0.16 14.58
C GLU A 283 1.54 1.12 13.77
N LEU A 284 2.24 1.27 12.66
CA LEU A 284 2.11 2.43 11.79
C LEU A 284 0.72 2.53 11.16
N ALA A 285 0.14 1.41 10.75
CA ALA A 285 -1.20 1.37 10.19
C ALA A 285 -2.27 1.70 11.25
N GLU A 286 -2.07 1.27 12.50
CA GLU A 286 -2.92 1.68 13.63
C GLU A 286 -2.84 3.18 13.90
N TYR A 287 -1.63 3.76 13.85
CA TYR A 287 -1.48 5.20 13.93
C TYR A 287 -2.22 5.91 12.79
N ASP A 288 -2.10 5.42 11.55
CA ASP A 288 -2.82 6.00 10.40
C ASP A 288 -4.36 5.94 10.59
N LEU A 289 -4.89 4.82 11.10
CA LEU A 289 -6.30 4.68 11.44
C LEU A 289 -6.74 5.64 12.55
N LYS A 290 -5.94 5.80 13.61
CA LYS A 290 -6.19 6.74 14.72
C LYS A 290 -6.20 8.19 14.23
N PHE A 291 -5.29 8.57 13.32
CA PHE A 291 -5.17 9.95 12.86
C PHE A 291 -6.19 10.35 11.78
N ARG A 292 -6.59 9.41 10.90
CA ARG A 292 -7.60 9.63 9.85
C ARG A 292 -9.04 9.49 10.37
N GLY A 293 -9.23 8.70 11.42
CA GLY A 293 -10.56 8.32 11.89
C GLY A 293 -11.20 7.25 10.98
N PRO A 294 -12.11 6.42 11.53
CA PRO A 294 -12.69 5.28 10.80
C PRO A 294 -13.54 5.64 9.57
N GLY A 295 -13.94 6.91 9.41
CA GLY A 295 -14.90 7.34 8.37
C GLY A 295 -14.35 7.59 6.96
N GLU A 296 -13.02 7.68 6.77
CA GLU A 296 -12.42 7.96 5.45
C GLU A 296 -11.85 6.72 4.73
N LEU A 297 -11.49 5.66 5.46
CA LEU A 297 -10.94 4.43 4.86
C LEU A 297 -11.97 3.60 4.09
N SER A 298 -13.24 3.94 4.26
CA SER A 298 -14.32 3.38 3.48
C SER A 298 -15.29 4.49 3.13
N GLY A 299 -15.59 4.65 1.84
CA GLY A 299 -16.76 5.43 1.44
C GLY A 299 -17.96 5.04 2.31
N LYS A 300 -18.66 6.06 2.81
CA LYS A 300 -19.72 6.08 3.85
C LYS A 300 -20.90 5.07 3.72
N LYS A 301 -20.81 4.00 2.93
CA LYS A 301 -21.95 3.10 2.64
C LYS A 301 -21.67 1.60 2.56
N GLN A 302 -20.44 1.10 2.71
CA GLN A 302 -20.15 -0.31 2.38
C GLN A 302 -20.05 -1.31 3.53
N TRP A 303 -19.81 -0.89 4.78
CA TRP A 303 -19.53 -1.87 5.84
C TRP A 303 -20.75 -2.32 6.64
N GLY A 304 -21.84 -1.55 6.71
CA GLY A 304 -23.00 -1.93 7.52
C GLY A 304 -22.73 -2.07 9.03
N ILE A 305 -21.52 -1.74 9.49
CA ILE A 305 -21.10 -1.79 10.90
C ILE A 305 -21.44 -0.44 11.56
N SER A 306 -22.05 -0.48 12.75
CA SER A 306 -22.37 0.72 13.54
C SER A 306 -21.11 1.38 14.12
N ASP A 307 -21.21 2.65 14.51
CA ASP A 307 -20.11 3.37 15.18
C ASP A 307 -19.61 2.64 16.43
N MET A 308 -20.50 2.00 17.19
CA MET A 308 -20.17 1.13 18.31
C MET A 308 -19.37 -0.11 17.90
N GLY A 309 -19.72 -0.72 16.76
CA GLY A 309 -18.95 -1.84 16.20
C GLY A 309 -17.54 -1.39 15.83
N MET A 310 -17.40 -0.24 15.17
CA MET A 310 -16.09 0.35 14.84
C MET A 310 -15.25 0.68 16.07
N GLU A 311 -15.89 1.05 17.19
CA GLU A 311 -15.22 1.28 18.45
C GLU A 311 -14.78 -0.01 19.14
N ALA A 312 -15.62 -1.05 19.12
CA ALA A 312 -15.27 -2.39 19.61
C ALA A 312 -14.09 -2.99 18.82
N LEU A 313 -14.01 -2.73 17.51
CA LEU A 313 -12.88 -3.15 16.67
C LEU A 313 -11.54 -2.50 17.03
N LYS A 314 -11.51 -1.44 17.86
CA LYS A 314 -10.25 -0.90 18.38
C LYS A 314 -9.67 -1.76 19.50
N ASN A 315 -10.50 -2.58 20.17
CA ASN A 315 -10.05 -3.44 21.26
C ASN A 315 -9.67 -4.82 20.72
N LEU A 316 -8.37 -4.97 20.44
CA LEU A 316 -7.80 -6.18 19.85
C LEU A 316 -8.09 -7.44 20.68
N LYS A 317 -8.06 -7.33 22.02
CA LYS A 317 -8.38 -8.44 22.92
C LYS A 317 -9.84 -8.88 22.81
N MET A 318 -10.77 -7.94 22.63
CA MET A 318 -12.18 -8.28 22.42
C MET A 318 -12.42 -8.94 21.06
N VAL A 319 -11.71 -8.49 20.01
CA VAL A 319 -11.79 -9.11 18.68
C VAL A 319 -11.24 -10.54 18.70
N GLU A 320 -10.10 -10.77 19.36
CA GLU A 320 -9.51 -12.11 19.51
C GLU A 320 -10.42 -13.03 20.31
N ALA A 321 -10.91 -12.59 21.47
CA ALA A 321 -11.83 -13.38 22.29
C ALA A 321 -13.15 -13.71 21.57
N ALA A 322 -13.72 -12.75 20.83
CA ALA A 322 -14.92 -12.99 20.04
C ALA A 322 -14.67 -14.01 18.90
N ARG A 323 -13.46 -14.02 18.31
CA ARG A 323 -13.08 -14.99 17.28
C ARG A 323 -12.91 -16.40 17.84
N GLU A 324 -12.19 -16.52 18.94
CA GLU A 324 -12.00 -17.80 19.64
C GLU A 324 -13.35 -18.40 20.03
N GLU A 325 -14.24 -17.60 20.62
CA GLU A 325 -15.58 -18.07 21.00
C GLU A 325 -16.42 -18.46 19.78
N ALA A 326 -16.37 -17.67 18.69
CA ALA A 326 -17.07 -18.01 17.45
C ALA A 326 -16.59 -19.34 16.86
N GLN A 327 -15.27 -19.60 16.88
CA GLN A 327 -14.70 -20.86 16.41
C GLN A 327 -15.17 -22.03 17.29
N VAL A 328 -15.13 -21.88 18.62
CA VAL A 328 -15.62 -22.90 19.57
C VAL A 328 -17.10 -23.20 19.36
N ILE A 329 -17.92 -22.17 19.08
CA ILE A 329 -19.35 -22.34 18.79
C ILE A 329 -19.53 -23.13 17.48
N LEU A 330 -18.81 -22.78 16.42
CA LEU A 330 -18.93 -23.46 15.13
C LEU A 330 -18.42 -24.90 15.17
N GLU A 331 -17.38 -25.21 15.95
CA GLU A 331 -16.90 -26.57 16.15
C GLU A 331 -17.93 -27.45 16.88
N LYS A 332 -18.69 -26.88 17.83
CA LYS A 332 -19.70 -27.60 18.62
C LYS A 332 -21.08 -27.65 17.96
N ASP A 333 -21.47 -26.60 17.25
CA ASP A 333 -22.77 -26.46 16.61
C ASP A 333 -22.62 -25.73 15.26
N PRO A 334 -22.16 -26.44 14.22
CA PRO A 334 -21.93 -25.86 12.90
C PRO A 334 -23.19 -25.22 12.29
N GLU A 335 -24.37 -25.74 12.63
CA GLU A 335 -25.66 -25.25 12.12
C GLU A 335 -26.26 -24.13 12.99
N LEU A 336 -25.58 -23.74 14.08
CA LEU A 336 -26.02 -22.72 15.04
C LEU A 336 -27.44 -22.96 15.58
N LYS A 337 -27.84 -24.22 15.76
CA LYS A 337 -29.18 -24.61 16.25
C LYS A 337 -29.47 -24.04 17.64
N ASN A 338 -28.47 -23.98 18.50
CA ASN A 338 -28.56 -23.47 19.86
C ASN A 338 -28.51 -21.93 19.92
N TYR A 339 -28.19 -21.26 18.80
CA TYR A 339 -28.03 -19.81 18.71
C TYR A 339 -28.91 -19.19 17.60
N PRO A 340 -30.25 -19.25 17.73
CA PRO A 340 -31.18 -18.86 16.66
C PRO A 340 -31.10 -17.38 16.28
N LEU A 341 -30.83 -16.49 17.25
CA LEU A 341 -30.64 -15.05 16.99
C LEU A 341 -29.35 -14.78 16.20
N LEU A 342 -28.29 -15.54 16.46
CA LEU A 342 -27.03 -15.42 15.74
C LEU A 342 -27.19 -15.95 14.31
N SER A 343 -27.82 -17.11 14.14
CA SER A 343 -28.16 -17.70 12.85
C SER A 343 -28.99 -16.75 11.98
N ALA A 344 -30.03 -16.13 12.54
CA ALA A 344 -30.85 -15.15 11.83
C ALA A 344 -30.04 -13.92 11.38
N LYS A 345 -29.14 -13.43 12.22
CA LYS A 345 -28.32 -12.25 11.91
C LYS A 345 -27.27 -12.54 10.84
N ILE A 346 -26.66 -13.73 10.86
CA ILE A 346 -25.72 -14.18 9.82
C ILE A 346 -26.45 -14.29 8.47
N LYS A 347 -27.64 -14.90 8.43
CA LYS A 347 -28.45 -15.02 7.19
C LYS A 347 -28.82 -13.66 6.58
N ILE A 348 -29.09 -12.66 7.42
CA ILE A 348 -29.35 -11.28 6.98
C ILE A 348 -28.07 -10.63 6.43
N SER A 349 -26.94 -10.83 7.12
CA SER A 349 -25.65 -10.25 6.73
C SER A 349 -25.09 -10.87 5.44
N SER A 350 -25.22 -12.18 5.23
CA SER A 350 -24.78 -12.87 4.02
C SER A 350 -25.59 -12.48 2.79
N ALA A 351 -26.88 -12.15 2.97
CA ALA A 351 -27.73 -11.62 1.90
C ALA A 351 -27.38 -10.17 1.48
N LEU A 352 -26.93 -9.33 2.43
CA LEU A 352 -26.55 -7.93 2.20
C LEU A 352 -25.14 -7.78 1.64
N SER A 353 -24.24 -8.69 2.02
CA SER A 353 -22.84 -8.67 1.62
C SER A 353 -22.62 -9.79 0.60
N GLY A 354 -22.87 -9.47 -0.68
CA GLY A 354 -22.65 -10.42 -1.77
C GLY A 354 -21.23 -11.02 -1.69
N ALA A 355 -21.17 -12.28 -1.26
CA ALA A 355 -19.99 -13.06 -0.90
C ALA A 355 -19.24 -12.58 0.36
N HIS A 356 -19.69 -13.03 1.53
CA HIS A 356 -18.78 -13.43 2.61
C HIS A 356 -18.99 -14.92 2.87
N PHE A 357 -17.85 -15.62 2.90
CA PHE A 357 -17.68 -17.05 2.71
C PHE A 357 -18.37 -17.90 3.78
N GLU A 358 -18.95 -19.02 3.32
CA GLU A 358 -19.17 -20.25 4.09
C GLU A 358 -17.91 -21.11 4.06
#